data_AF-A0A520BU33-F1
#
_entry.id   AF-A0A520BU33-F1
#
_cell.length_a   1.000
_cell.length_b   1.000
_cell.length_c   1.000
_cell.angle_alpha   90.00
_cell.angle_beta   90.00
_cell.angle_gamma   90.00
#
_symmetry.space_group_name_H-M   'P 1'
#
loop_
_entity.id
_entity.type
_entity.pdbx_description
1 polymer ?
#
loop_
_entity_poly.entity_id
_entity_poly.type
_entity_poly.pdbx_seq_one_letter_code
_entity_poly.pdbx_strand_id
1 'polypeptide(L)'
;MRELENINKSRVLNFVFRQLLQEFVSITHLVDVSFIYYGGIENRKSCRFTGLNELLENVLVDSATVEKVKNMIYTQLCSIKDYKGNTTSLSEKVKEELNNCINPLPEPEIIEYVRVKKDLEQVHENRKVQEIILDVTNRILRTPSLVVDALLGQGESLDCYNQKLQDAATQNAEMQNRKLEQALKIIDTIERPEEQAHLYKKVFTECCDVAQSGGCGCNEKEK
;
A
#
# COMPACT_ATOMS: atom_id res chain seq x y z
N MET A 1 -8.89 -23.44 1.86
CA MET A 1 -8.26 -23.62 3.19
C MET A 1 -6.82 -24.08 2.92
N ARG A 2 -5.81 -23.38 3.45
CA ARG A 2 -4.41 -23.85 3.34
C ARG A 2 -4.05 -24.50 4.66
N GLU A 3 -3.66 -25.77 4.60
CA GLU A 3 -3.17 -26.52 5.75
C GLU A 3 -1.64 -26.46 5.74
N LEU A 4 -1.06 -26.08 6.88
CA LEU A 4 0.39 -26.01 7.07
C LEU A 4 0.78 -27.18 7.98
N GLU A 5 1.53 -28.13 7.42
CA GLU A 5 2.05 -29.27 8.17
C GLU A 5 3.51 -29.01 8.58
N ASN A 6 3.81 -29.24 9.85
CA ASN A 6 5.18 -29.19 10.32
C ASN A 6 5.90 -30.49 9.93
N ILE A 7 6.71 -30.42 8.87
CA ILE A 7 7.56 -31.53 8.40
C ILE A 7 8.56 -31.93 9.50
N ASN A 8 9.01 -30.96 10.31
CA ASN A 8 9.94 -31.21 11.39
C ASN A 8 9.20 -31.60 12.67
N LYS A 9 9.02 -32.91 12.88
CA LYS A 9 8.40 -33.42 14.10
C LYS A 9 9.24 -33.14 15.35
N SER A 10 10.57 -32.95 15.21
CA SER A 10 11.53 -32.75 16.32
C SER A 10 11.34 -31.44 17.10
N ARG A 11 10.75 -30.41 16.47
CA ARG A 11 10.63 -29.06 17.04
C ARG A 11 9.23 -28.51 16.84
N VAL A 12 8.73 -27.81 17.86
CA VAL A 12 7.47 -27.06 17.75
C VAL A 12 7.61 -25.89 16.78
N LEU A 13 6.58 -25.67 15.97
CA LEU A 13 6.47 -24.50 15.09
C LEU A 13 5.76 -23.37 15.85
N ASN A 14 6.44 -22.24 16.04
CA ASN A 14 5.89 -21.05 16.66
C ASN A 14 5.44 -20.04 15.61
N PHE A 15 4.29 -19.40 15.83
CA PHE A 15 3.78 -18.35 14.96
C PHE A 15 3.90 -16.99 15.65
N VAL A 16 4.57 -16.05 14.99
CA VAL A 16 4.66 -14.65 15.44
C VAL A 16 3.77 -13.81 14.54
N PHE A 17 2.79 -13.16 15.16
CA PHE A 17 1.84 -12.29 14.49
C PHE A 17 2.27 -10.84 14.67
N ARG A 18 2.61 -10.16 13.57
CA ARG A 18 2.92 -8.73 13.57
C ARG A 18 1.86 -7.98 12.79
N GLN A 19 1.27 -6.97 13.44
CA GLN A 19 0.33 -6.08 12.77
C GLN A 19 1.12 -5.00 12.02
N LEU A 20 0.74 -4.76 10.76
CA LEU A 20 1.27 -3.63 9.99
C LEU A 20 0.51 -2.36 10.38
N LEU A 21 1.27 -1.32 10.69
CA LEU A 21 0.76 0.02 10.96
C LEU A 21 1.03 0.90 9.74
N GLN A 22 0.07 1.74 9.40
CA GLN A 22 0.22 2.72 8.33
C GLN A 22 0.18 4.12 8.93
N GLU A 23 1.10 4.96 8.50
CA GLU A 23 1.08 6.38 8.83
C GLU A 23 0.22 7.15 7.83
N PHE A 24 -0.72 7.94 8.35
CA PHE A 24 -1.57 8.83 7.59
C PHE A 24 -1.31 10.27 8.02
N VAL A 25 -0.74 11.06 7.12
CA VAL A 25 -0.44 12.48 7.33
C VAL A 25 -1.44 13.32 6.54
N SER A 26 -2.21 14.13 7.24
CA SER A 26 -3.16 15.08 6.68
C SER A 26 -2.58 16.48 6.76
N ILE A 27 -2.45 17.16 5.62
CA ILE A 27 -1.95 18.54 5.54
C ILE A 27 -3.10 19.43 5.10
N THR A 28 -3.39 20.46 5.89
CA THR A 28 -4.37 21.50 5.57
C THR A 28 -3.62 22.74 5.12
N HIS A 29 -3.83 23.16 3.88
CA HIS A 29 -3.24 24.36 3.27
C HIS A 29 -4.29 25.37 2.82
N LEU A 30 -3.87 26.64 2.73
CA LEU A 30 -4.68 27.77 2.29
C LEU A 30 -4.43 28.13 0.82
N VAL A 31 -5.39 27.82 -0.04
CA VAL A 31 -5.32 28.04 -1.49
C VAL A 31 -5.71 29.48 -1.89
N ASP A 32 -6.91 29.90 -1.49
CA ASP A 32 -7.52 31.17 -1.91
C ASP A 32 -8.51 31.66 -0.84
N VAL A 33 -8.94 32.91 -0.97
CA VAL A 33 -9.91 33.55 -0.09
C VAL A 33 -11.08 34.09 -0.90
N SER A 34 -12.29 33.78 -0.43
CA SER A 34 -13.54 34.34 -0.94
C SER A 34 -14.20 35.18 0.16
N PHE A 35 -14.89 36.23 -0.26
CA PHE A 35 -15.55 37.17 0.64
C PHE A 35 -17.04 37.03 0.46
N ILE A 36 -17.75 37.00 1.58
CA ILE A 36 -19.22 36.95 1.60
C ILE A 36 -19.69 38.08 2.49
N TYR A 37 -20.47 38.99 1.93
CA TYR A 37 -21.24 39.95 2.68
C TYR A 37 -22.66 39.41 2.89
N TYR A 38 -23.16 39.54 4.13
CA TYR A 38 -24.48 39.11 4.51
C TYR A 38 -25.22 40.26 5.21
N GLY A 39 -26.14 40.90 4.50
CA GLY A 39 -26.98 41.99 5.00
C GLY A 39 -28.42 41.59 5.35
N GLY A 40 -28.72 40.29 5.39
CA GLY A 40 -30.07 39.74 5.58
C GLY A 40 -30.36 38.58 4.61
N ILE A 41 -31.59 38.07 4.62
CA ILE A 41 -32.01 36.85 3.91
C ILE A 41 -31.83 36.98 2.38
N GLU A 42 -32.08 38.16 1.81
CA GLU A 42 -32.01 38.41 0.36
C GLU A 42 -30.74 39.14 -0.09
N ASN A 43 -29.97 39.70 0.85
CA ASN A 43 -28.79 40.52 0.56
C ASN A 43 -27.49 39.77 0.83
N ARG A 44 -27.33 38.61 0.17
CA ARG A 44 -26.07 37.86 0.15
C ARG A 44 -25.29 38.17 -1.11
N LYS A 45 -24.11 38.77 -0.96
CA LYS A 45 -23.16 38.99 -2.07
C LYS A 45 -21.88 38.23 -1.79
N SER A 46 -21.36 37.53 -2.78
CA SER A 46 -20.09 36.80 -2.67
C SER A 46 -19.16 37.12 -3.82
N CYS A 47 -17.88 37.33 -3.54
CA CYS A 47 -16.86 37.55 -4.55
C CYS A 47 -15.58 36.76 -4.25
N ARG A 48 -14.76 36.54 -5.27
CA ARG A 48 -13.37 36.09 -5.11
C ARG A 48 -12.48 37.27 -4.72
N PHE A 49 -11.23 37.01 -4.37
CA PHE A 49 -10.27 38.05 -4.00
C PHE A 49 -10.14 39.18 -5.04
N THR A 50 -10.21 38.86 -6.34
CA THR A 50 -10.17 39.85 -7.43
C THR A 50 -11.34 40.83 -7.42
N GLY A 51 -12.53 40.39 -6.98
CA GLY A 51 -13.74 41.21 -6.93
C GLY A 51 -13.93 41.95 -5.61
N LEU A 52 -12.94 41.93 -4.71
CA LEU A 52 -13.07 42.53 -3.37
C LEU A 52 -13.39 44.03 -3.44
N ASN A 53 -12.75 44.76 -4.35
CA ASN A 53 -12.94 46.20 -4.48
C ASN A 53 -14.39 46.54 -4.85
N GLU A 54 -14.90 45.88 -5.90
CA GLU A 54 -16.28 46.04 -6.36
C GLU A 54 -17.29 45.62 -5.29
N LEU A 55 -17.02 44.54 -4.54
CA LEU A 55 -17.89 44.14 -3.43
C LEU A 55 -17.96 45.23 -2.35
N LEU A 56 -16.82 45.79 -1.95
CA LEU A 56 -16.77 46.81 -0.91
C LEU A 56 -17.46 48.10 -1.34
N GLU A 57 -17.25 48.56 -2.57
CA GLU A 57 -17.92 49.74 -3.14
C GLU A 57 -19.44 49.56 -3.24
N ASN A 58 -19.90 48.33 -3.53
CA ASN A 58 -21.32 48.01 -3.62
C ASN A 58 -22.02 47.84 -2.26
N VAL A 59 -21.26 47.78 -1.16
CA VAL A 59 -21.78 47.51 0.19
C VAL A 59 -21.61 48.72 1.10
N LEU A 60 -20.51 49.46 0.96
CA LEU A 60 -20.16 50.61 1.78
C LEU A 60 -20.49 51.91 1.03
N VAL A 61 -21.06 52.89 1.74
CA VAL A 61 -21.53 54.15 1.14
C VAL A 61 -20.39 55.16 0.92
N ASP A 62 -19.37 55.12 1.78
CA ASP A 62 -18.29 56.11 1.83
C ASP A 62 -16.97 55.53 1.31
N SER A 63 -16.31 56.26 0.41
CA SER A 63 -15.06 55.83 -0.23
C SER A 63 -13.89 55.78 0.75
N ALA A 64 -13.84 56.67 1.75
CA ALA A 64 -12.80 56.63 2.77
C ALA A 64 -12.93 55.37 3.65
N THR A 65 -14.17 54.95 3.93
CA THR A 65 -14.46 53.72 4.66
C THR A 65 -14.10 52.47 3.85
N VAL A 66 -14.36 52.45 2.54
CA VAL A 66 -13.95 51.37 1.63
C VAL A 66 -12.45 51.13 1.72
N GLU A 67 -11.64 52.19 1.55
CA GLU A 67 -10.18 52.09 1.58
C GLU A 67 -9.66 51.65 2.96
N LYS A 68 -10.29 52.10 4.06
CA LYS A 68 -9.95 51.66 5.40
C LYS A 68 -10.18 50.15 5.59
N VAL A 69 -11.37 49.65 5.22
CA VAL A 69 -11.71 48.23 5.35
C VAL A 69 -10.85 47.36 4.43
N LYS A 70 -10.62 47.81 3.21
CA LYS A 70 -9.73 47.16 2.24
C LYS A 70 -8.31 46.99 2.78
N ASN A 71 -7.74 48.04 3.36
CA ASN A 71 -6.41 48.00 3.99
C ASN A 71 -6.38 47.07 5.22
N MET A 72 -7.46 47.02 6.01
CA MET A 72 -7.56 46.05 7.10
C MET A 72 -7.54 44.61 6.58
N ILE A 73 -8.32 44.31 5.54
CA ILE A 73 -8.37 42.97 4.93
C ILE A 73 -7.00 42.59 4.37
N TYR A 74 -6.35 43.47 3.59
CA TYR A 74 -5.02 43.20 3.07
C TYR A 74 -3.98 42.99 4.16
N THR A 75 -4.07 43.75 5.26
CA THR A 75 -3.16 43.55 6.41
C THR A 75 -3.33 42.16 7.01
N GLN A 76 -4.56 41.66 7.14
CA GLN A 76 -4.82 40.31 7.64
C GLN A 76 -4.32 39.23 6.66
N LEU A 77 -4.54 39.41 5.36
CA LEU A 77 -4.06 38.47 4.33
C LEU A 77 -2.53 38.46 4.19
N CYS A 78 -1.88 39.57 4.51
CA CYS A 78 -0.42 39.66 4.59
C CYS A 78 0.15 39.06 5.90
N SER A 79 -0.69 38.79 6.89
CA SER A 79 -0.27 38.40 8.25
C SER A 79 -0.74 37.00 8.67
N ILE A 80 -0.88 36.07 7.72
CA ILE A 80 -1.34 34.71 8.01
C ILE A 80 -0.21 33.93 8.69
N LYS A 81 -0.54 33.22 9.77
CA LYS A 81 0.41 32.34 10.45
C LYS A 81 0.41 30.97 9.81
N ASP A 82 1.60 30.46 9.50
CA ASP A 82 1.80 29.08 9.10
C ASP A 82 1.67 28.12 10.30
N TYR A 83 1.70 26.82 10.04
CA TYR A 83 1.68 25.76 11.06
C TYR A 83 2.87 25.82 12.07
N LYS A 84 3.92 26.59 11.77
CA LYS A 84 5.07 26.83 12.64
C LYS A 84 4.96 28.13 13.45
N GLY A 85 3.92 28.94 13.20
CA GLY A 85 3.71 30.25 13.80
C GLY A 85 4.42 31.42 13.10
N ASN A 86 5.10 31.18 11.98
CA ASN A 86 5.72 32.24 11.18
C ASN A 86 4.66 32.98 10.36
N THR A 87 4.85 34.28 10.22
CA THR A 87 3.95 35.12 9.42
C THR A 87 4.33 35.05 7.95
N THR A 88 3.37 34.71 7.10
CA THR A 88 3.52 34.61 5.64
C THR A 88 2.40 35.37 4.94
N SER A 89 2.75 36.14 3.91
CA SER A 89 1.78 36.87 3.11
C SER A 89 1.16 36.00 2.02
N LEU A 90 -0.18 35.94 1.97
CA LEU A 90 -0.91 35.28 0.89
C LEU A 90 -1.03 36.16 -0.36
N SER A 91 -1.23 37.46 -0.17
CA SER A 91 -1.45 38.41 -1.26
C SER A 91 -0.19 39.19 -1.62
N GLU A 92 -0.01 39.48 -2.91
CA GLU A 92 1.04 40.34 -3.45
C GLU A 92 0.44 41.42 -4.36
N LYS A 93 1.11 42.58 -4.45
CA LYS A 93 0.82 43.62 -5.43
C LYS A 93 1.72 43.41 -6.65
N VAL A 94 1.11 43.34 -7.82
CA VAL A 94 1.79 43.05 -9.08
C VAL A 94 1.58 44.20 -10.06
N LYS A 95 2.65 44.53 -10.79
CA LYS A 95 2.60 45.44 -11.92
C LYS A 95 2.80 44.60 -13.18
N GLU A 96 1.85 44.65 -14.10
CA GLU A 96 1.94 43.92 -15.37
C GLU A 96 1.71 44.89 -16.55
N GLU A 97 2.50 44.68 -17.60
CA GLU A 97 2.34 45.38 -18.87
C GLU A 97 1.35 44.61 -19.73
N LEU A 98 0.18 45.21 -19.97
CA LEU A 98 -0.81 44.67 -20.89
C LEU A 98 -0.44 45.08 -22.31
N ASN A 99 0.01 44.10 -23.07
CA ASN A 99 0.21 44.24 -24.50
C ASN A 99 -1.08 43.85 -25.24
N ASN A 100 -1.51 44.67 -26.18
CA ASN A 100 -2.62 44.33 -27.06
C ASN A 100 -2.14 43.35 -28.13
N CYS A 101 -2.43 42.06 -27.93
CA CYS A 101 -2.04 40.98 -28.83
C CYS A 101 -2.77 40.99 -30.19
N ILE A 102 -3.84 41.79 -30.33
CA ILE A 102 -4.64 41.91 -31.55
C ILE A 102 -4.18 43.11 -32.37
N ASN A 103 -3.92 44.25 -31.71
CA ASN A 103 -3.40 45.47 -32.32
C ASN A 103 -2.15 45.92 -31.55
N PRO A 104 -0.93 45.60 -31.99
CA PRO A 104 0.32 45.88 -31.26
C PRO A 104 0.82 47.33 -31.40
N LEU A 105 0.04 48.22 -32.00
CA LEU A 105 0.40 49.61 -32.25
C LEU A 105 0.35 50.56 -31.02
N PRO A 106 -0.60 50.44 -30.08
CA PRO A 106 -0.57 51.26 -28.88
C PRO A 106 0.51 50.78 -27.92
N GLU A 107 1.08 51.70 -27.16
CA GLU A 107 2.02 51.39 -26.10
C GLU A 107 1.38 50.49 -25.03
N PRO A 108 2.16 49.60 -24.39
CA PRO A 108 1.66 48.73 -23.34
C PRO A 108 1.05 49.54 -22.19
N GLU A 109 -0.15 49.14 -21.75
CA GLU A 109 -0.78 49.72 -20.57
C GLU A 109 -0.22 49.03 -19.31
N ILE A 110 0.35 49.79 -18.40
CA ILE A 110 0.82 49.27 -17.11
C ILE A 110 -0.35 49.26 -16.14
N ILE A 111 -0.79 48.08 -15.72
CA ILE A 111 -1.79 47.93 -14.68
C ILE A 111 -1.15 47.48 -13.38
N GLU A 112 -1.69 47.98 -12.26
CA GLU A 112 -1.33 47.52 -10.92
C GLU A 112 -2.54 46.84 -10.29
N TYR A 113 -2.39 45.58 -9.88
CA TYR A 113 -3.45 44.83 -9.21
C TYR A 113 -2.91 43.94 -8.10
N VAL A 114 -3.81 43.49 -7.22
CA VAL A 114 -3.47 42.59 -6.11
C VAL A 114 -3.94 41.18 -6.47
N ARG A 115 -3.09 40.18 -6.24
CA ARG A 115 -3.42 38.76 -6.46
C ARG A 115 -2.91 37.88 -5.34
N VAL A 116 -3.38 36.64 -5.30
CA VAL A 116 -2.77 35.59 -4.48
C VAL A 116 -1.41 35.24 -5.09
N LYS A 117 -0.39 35.15 -4.24
CA LYS A 117 0.98 34.87 -4.64
C LYS A 117 1.08 33.45 -5.19
N LYS A 118 1.57 33.34 -6.44
CA LYS A 118 1.68 32.06 -7.16
C LYS A 118 2.84 31.19 -6.68
N ASP A 119 3.93 31.83 -6.26
CA ASP A 119 5.18 31.16 -5.89
C ASP A 119 5.29 30.92 -4.37
N LEU A 120 4.18 30.50 -3.75
CA LEU A 120 4.18 30.04 -2.36
C LEU A 120 4.41 28.53 -2.34
N GLU A 121 5.51 28.10 -1.74
CA GLU A 121 5.81 26.69 -1.53
C GLU A 121 6.27 26.48 -0.09
N GLN A 122 5.70 25.48 0.57
CA GLN A 122 6.12 25.04 1.89
C GLN A 122 6.41 23.54 1.88
N VAL A 123 7.39 23.14 2.69
CA VAL A 123 7.81 21.75 2.80
C VAL A 123 7.55 21.23 4.20
N HIS A 124 6.92 20.06 4.28
CA HIS A 124 6.74 19.28 5.50
C HIS A 124 7.21 17.84 5.27
N GLU A 125 8.23 17.39 5.99
CA GLU A 125 8.75 16.00 5.94
C GLU A 125 8.96 15.48 4.50
N ASN A 126 9.65 16.27 3.67
CA ASN A 126 9.92 16.02 2.25
C ASN A 126 8.70 16.08 1.30
N ARG A 127 7.51 16.42 1.81
CA ARG A 127 6.32 16.68 1.00
C ARG A 127 6.25 18.16 0.69
N LYS A 128 6.28 18.47 -0.61
CA LYS A 128 6.12 19.83 -1.13
C LYS A 128 4.63 20.13 -1.26
N VAL A 129 4.21 21.22 -0.65
CA VAL A 129 2.84 21.72 -0.71
C VAL A 129 2.93 23.11 -1.32
N GLN A 130 2.25 23.28 -2.45
CA GLN A 130 2.04 24.60 -3.02
C GLN A 130 1.06 25.32 -2.07
N GLU A 131 1.37 26.56 -1.71
CA GLU A 131 0.65 27.42 -0.74
C GLU A 131 1.09 27.33 0.74
N ILE A 132 0.31 27.96 1.63
CA ILE A 132 0.60 28.11 3.06
C ILE A 132 -0.05 26.97 3.84
N ILE A 133 0.75 26.18 4.54
CA ILE A 133 0.28 25.10 5.42
C ILE A 133 -0.22 25.73 6.72
N LEU A 134 -1.49 25.47 7.05
CA LEU A 134 -2.16 25.94 8.27
C LEU A 134 -2.07 24.91 9.40
N ASP A 135 -2.24 23.64 9.07
CA ASP A 135 -2.25 22.55 10.05
C ASP A 135 -1.70 21.26 9.45
N VAL A 136 -1.02 20.47 10.29
CA VAL A 136 -0.55 19.13 9.96
C VAL A 136 -0.96 18.17 11.05
N THR A 137 -1.68 17.13 10.67
CA THR A 137 -2.12 16.09 11.61
C THR A 137 -1.58 14.72 11.17
N ASN A 138 -0.79 14.11 12.05
CA ASN A 138 -0.24 12.76 11.85
C ASN A 138 -1.05 11.75 12.66
N ARG A 139 -1.50 10.68 12.00
CA ARG A 139 -2.26 9.59 12.62
C ARG A 139 -1.67 8.24 12.22
N ILE A 140 -1.45 7.37 13.20
CA ILE A 140 -1.06 5.99 12.96
C ILE A 140 -2.34 5.15 12.92
N LEU A 141 -2.63 4.59 11.75
CA LEU A 141 -3.78 3.73 11.52
C LEU A 141 -3.35 2.27 11.56
N ARG A 142 -4.18 1.46 12.21
CA ARG A 142 -4.06 0.01 12.20
C ARG A 142 -4.59 -0.51 10.87
N THR A 143 -3.79 -1.29 10.16
CA THR A 143 -4.26 -1.96 8.94
C THR A 143 -4.78 -3.36 9.31
N PRO A 144 -5.70 -3.94 8.51
CA PRO A 144 -6.10 -5.34 8.65
C PRO A 144 -4.99 -6.32 8.23
N SER A 145 -3.86 -5.81 7.71
CA SER A 145 -2.75 -6.63 7.26
C SER A 145 -1.96 -7.18 8.44
N LEU A 146 -1.77 -8.49 8.42
CA LEU A 146 -1.04 -9.24 9.42
C LEU A 146 0.08 -10.02 8.73
N VAL A 147 1.31 -9.85 9.21
CA VAL A 147 2.43 -10.69 8.81
C VAL A 147 2.52 -11.82 9.81
N VAL A 148 2.48 -13.05 9.29
CA VAL A 148 2.66 -14.28 10.07
C VAL A 148 4.00 -14.86 9.68
N ASP A 149 4.90 -14.95 10.66
CA ASP A 149 6.16 -15.65 10.49
C ASP A 149 6.12 -16.96 11.29
N ALA A 150 6.65 -18.02 10.67
CA ALA A 150 6.68 -19.36 11.24
C ALA A 150 8.13 -19.69 11.63
N LEU A 151 8.41 -19.64 12.93
CA LEU A 151 9.74 -19.85 13.48
C LEU A 151 9.80 -21.21 14.18
N LEU A 152 10.82 -22.00 13.84
CA LEU A 152 11.09 -23.24 14.56
C LEU A 152 11.52 -22.93 15.99
N GLY A 153 10.95 -23.65 16.95
CA GLY A 153 11.38 -23.62 18.34
C GLY A 153 12.86 -23.98 18.48
N GLN A 154 13.54 -23.34 19.42
CA GLN A 154 14.96 -23.60 19.66
C GLN A 154 15.22 -24.90 20.45
N GLY A 155 14.20 -25.43 21.13
CA GLY A 155 14.29 -26.69 21.89
C GLY A 155 13.77 -27.89 21.10
N GLU A 156 14.41 -29.04 21.30
CA GLU A 156 13.83 -30.32 20.89
C GLU A 156 12.59 -30.61 21.72
N SER A 157 11.50 -30.93 21.04
CA SER A 157 10.18 -31.12 21.63
C SER A 157 9.81 -32.59 21.80
N LEU A 158 10.63 -33.51 21.28
CA LEU A 158 10.46 -34.95 21.48
C LEU A 158 11.39 -35.47 22.57
N ASP A 159 10.86 -36.39 23.37
CA ASP A 159 11.67 -37.20 24.25
C ASP A 159 12.55 -38.20 23.45
N CYS A 160 13.59 -38.73 24.10
CA CYS A 160 14.53 -39.64 23.45
C CYS A 160 13.86 -40.93 22.93
N TYR A 161 12.71 -41.31 23.49
CA TYR A 161 11.96 -42.50 23.05
C TYR A 161 11.31 -42.26 21.68
N ASN A 162 10.58 -41.16 21.54
CA ASN A 162 9.90 -40.84 20.29
C ASN A 162 10.88 -40.42 19.19
N GLN A 163 12.05 -39.85 19.54
CA GLN A 163 13.14 -39.67 18.58
C GLN A 163 13.58 -41.01 17.97
N LYS A 164 13.87 -42.01 18.81
CA LYS A 164 14.26 -43.35 18.33
C LYS A 164 13.17 -44.02 17.48
N LEU A 165 11.90 -43.80 17.80
CA LEU A 165 10.79 -44.32 17.00
C LEU A 165 10.74 -43.68 15.60
N GLN A 166 11.03 -42.38 15.51
CA GLN A 166 11.13 -41.68 14.23
C GLN A 166 12.36 -42.09 13.42
N ASP A 167 13.51 -42.27 14.09
CA ASP A 167 14.72 -42.78 13.44
C ASP A 167 14.48 -44.18 12.87
N ALA A 168 13.82 -45.06 13.62
CA ALA A 168 13.46 -46.39 13.15
C ALA A 168 12.49 -46.35 11.95
N ALA A 169 11.51 -45.43 11.96
CA ALA A 169 10.60 -45.24 10.84
C ALA A 169 11.33 -44.71 9.58
N THR A 170 12.28 -43.79 9.77
CA THR A 170 13.11 -43.22 8.70
C THR A 170 14.01 -44.30 8.10
N GLN A 171 14.69 -45.08 8.94
CA GLN A 171 15.50 -46.22 8.52
C GLN A 171 14.67 -47.26 7.76
N ASN A 172 13.44 -47.55 8.20
CA ASN A 172 12.57 -48.47 7.48
C ASN A 172 12.20 -47.95 6.08
N ALA A 173 11.83 -46.67 5.98
CA ALA A 173 11.57 -46.03 4.68
C ALA A 173 12.79 -46.05 3.76
N GLU A 174 13.98 -45.75 4.29
CA GLU A 174 15.25 -45.85 3.56
C GLU A 174 15.53 -47.28 3.08
N MET A 175 15.31 -48.28 3.93
CA MET A 175 15.52 -49.69 3.59
C MET A 175 14.53 -50.15 2.51
N GLN A 176 13.28 -49.68 2.54
CA GLN A 176 12.30 -49.94 1.48
C GLN A 176 12.72 -49.30 0.15
N ASN A 177 13.16 -48.04 0.18
CA ASN A 177 13.68 -47.35 -1.01
C ASN A 177 14.91 -48.08 -1.58
N ARG A 178 15.85 -48.51 -0.72
CA ARG A 178 17.01 -49.31 -1.15
C ARG A 178 16.61 -50.65 -1.75
N LYS A 179 15.61 -51.33 -1.19
CA LYS A 179 15.09 -52.58 -1.75
C LYS A 179 14.50 -52.35 -3.15
N LEU A 180 13.75 -51.27 -3.34
CA LEU A 180 13.19 -50.86 -4.63
C LEU A 180 14.29 -50.52 -5.64
N GLU A 181 15.28 -49.72 -5.23
CA GLU A 181 16.43 -49.38 -6.09
C GLU A 181 17.23 -50.61 -6.51
N GLN A 182 17.47 -51.55 -5.59
CA GLN A 182 18.17 -52.81 -5.90
C GLN A 182 17.35 -53.66 -6.88
N ALA A 183 16.03 -53.76 -6.68
CA ALA A 183 15.14 -54.46 -7.60
C ALA A 183 15.18 -53.85 -9.01
N LEU A 184 15.12 -52.52 -9.12
CA LEU A 184 15.21 -51.82 -10.41
C LEU A 184 16.57 -52.04 -11.08
N LYS A 185 17.68 -51.94 -10.33
CA LYS A 185 19.03 -52.20 -10.87
C LYS A 185 19.18 -53.61 -11.43
N ILE A 186 18.64 -54.63 -10.76
CA ILE A 186 18.69 -56.01 -11.25
C ILE A 186 17.91 -56.15 -12.56
N ILE A 187 16.75 -55.50 -12.66
CA ILE A 187 15.91 -55.53 -13.87
C ILE A 187 16.60 -54.79 -15.03
N ASP A 188 17.23 -53.64 -14.77
CA ASP A 188 17.92 -52.84 -15.80
C ASP A 188 19.17 -53.50 -16.37
N THR A 189 19.81 -54.42 -15.63
CA THR A 189 20.97 -55.18 -16.11
C THR A 189 20.65 -56.29 -17.13
N ILE A 190 19.37 -56.53 -17.43
CA ILE A 190 18.94 -57.62 -18.33
C ILE A 190 18.75 -57.05 -19.75
N GLU A 191 19.54 -57.55 -20.70
CA GLU A 191 19.59 -57.05 -22.09
C GLU A 191 18.35 -57.42 -22.94
N ARG A 192 17.55 -58.40 -22.51
CA ARG A 192 16.38 -58.90 -23.25
C ARG A 192 15.08 -58.25 -22.73
N PRO A 193 14.38 -57.44 -23.55
CA PRO A 193 13.21 -56.67 -23.11
C PRO A 193 12.00 -57.53 -22.71
N GLU A 194 11.85 -58.73 -23.30
CA GLU A 194 10.76 -59.66 -22.96
C GLU A 194 10.92 -60.27 -21.56
N GLU A 195 12.15 -60.61 -21.17
CA GLU A 195 12.47 -61.17 -19.85
C GLU A 195 12.44 -60.07 -18.77
N GLN A 196 12.86 -58.86 -19.12
CA GLN A 196 12.80 -57.67 -18.27
C GLN A 196 11.35 -57.35 -17.85
N ALA A 197 10.41 -57.34 -18.80
CA ALA A 197 9.00 -57.11 -18.54
C ALA A 197 8.36 -58.21 -17.65
N HIS A 198 8.75 -59.47 -17.85
CA HIS A 198 8.27 -60.61 -17.05
C HIS A 198 8.75 -60.55 -15.59
N LEU A 199 10.02 -60.22 -15.38
CA LEU A 199 10.60 -60.10 -14.03
C LEU A 199 10.10 -58.87 -13.29
N TYR A 200 9.90 -57.75 -13.99
CA TYR A 200 9.24 -56.57 -13.42
C TYR A 200 7.84 -56.93 -12.89
N LYS A 201 7.05 -57.65 -13.69
CA LYS A 201 5.73 -58.15 -13.25
C LYS A 201 5.83 -59.03 -12.00
N LYS A 202 6.79 -59.95 -11.93
CA LYS A 202 6.97 -60.82 -10.75
C LYS A 202 7.40 -60.09 -9.48
N VAL A 203 8.14 -58.99 -9.61
CA VAL A 203 8.66 -58.24 -8.45
C VAL A 203 7.66 -57.21 -7.94
N PHE A 204 6.87 -56.60 -8.83
CA PHE A 204 6.00 -55.47 -8.51
C PHE A 204 4.50 -55.79 -8.54
N THR A 205 4.07 -57.00 -8.94
CA THR A 205 2.67 -57.45 -8.86
C THR A 205 2.52 -58.80 -8.15
N GLU A 206 1.46 -58.96 -7.36
CA GLU A 206 1.18 -60.16 -6.54
C GLU A 206 0.55 -61.35 -7.30
N CYS A 207 0.43 -61.30 -8.63
CA CYS A 207 -0.25 -62.37 -9.37
C CYS A 207 0.74 -63.47 -9.80
N CYS A 208 0.52 -64.69 -9.32
CA CYS A 208 1.27 -65.89 -9.70
C CYS A 208 0.90 -66.38 -11.12
N ASP A 209 1.87 -66.94 -11.84
CA ASP A 209 1.70 -67.44 -13.23
C ASP A 209 0.99 -68.82 -13.33
N VAL A 210 0.51 -69.41 -12.24
CA VAL A 210 -0.16 -70.73 -12.25
C VAL A 210 -1.65 -70.62 -11.94
N ALA A 211 -2.47 -71.28 -12.77
CA ALA A 211 -3.84 -71.61 -12.43
C ALA A 211 -3.84 -72.68 -11.32
N GLN A 212 -3.83 -72.25 -10.06
CA GLN A 212 -4.17 -73.12 -8.95
C GLN A 212 -5.41 -72.59 -8.22
N SER A 213 -6.37 -73.51 -8.07
CA SER A 213 -7.60 -73.39 -7.30
C SER A 213 -7.29 -72.95 -5.87
N GLY A 214 -7.40 -71.65 -5.59
CA GLY A 214 -7.14 -71.14 -4.25
C GLY A 214 -6.85 -69.65 -4.16
N GLY A 215 -7.69 -68.81 -4.77
CA GLY A 215 -7.95 -67.44 -4.32
C GLY A 215 -6.77 -66.52 -4.03
N CYS A 216 -5.90 -66.25 -5.01
CA CYS A 216 -5.31 -64.91 -5.11
C CYS A 216 -6.30 -64.01 -5.85
N GLY A 217 -6.80 -62.99 -5.17
CA GLY A 217 -7.86 -62.08 -5.63
C GLY A 217 -7.43 -61.09 -6.71
N CYS A 218 -6.84 -61.55 -7.81
CA CYS A 218 -6.65 -60.76 -9.03
C CYS A 218 -7.99 -60.73 -9.80
N ASN A 219 -9.05 -60.17 -9.21
CA ASN A 219 -10.28 -59.87 -9.93
C ASN A 219 -10.14 -58.48 -10.54
N GLU A 220 -10.05 -58.46 -11.88
CA GLU A 220 -10.28 -57.29 -12.71
C GLU A 220 -11.56 -56.58 -12.26
N LYS A 221 -11.40 -55.41 -11.67
CA LYS A 221 -12.43 -54.36 -11.68
C LYS A 221 -11.88 -53.16 -12.41
N GLU A 222 -11.84 -53.28 -13.73
CA GLU A 222 -11.87 -52.14 -14.63
C GLU A 222 -13.24 -52.12 -15.34
N LYS A 223 -14.09 -51.21 -14.88
CA LYS A 223 -15.02 -50.45 -15.70
C LYS A 223 -15.16 -49.06 -15.11
#